data_AF-A0A5E6Q4C2-F1
#
_entry.id   AF-A0A5E6Q4C2-F1
#
_cell.length_a   1.000
_cell.length_b   1.000
_cell.length_c   1.000
_cell.angle_alpha   90.00
_cell.angle_beta   90.00
_cell.angle_gamma   90.00
#
_symmetry.space_group_name_H-M   'P 1'
#
loop_
_entity.id
_entity.type
_entity.pdbx_description
1 polymer ?
#
loop_
_entity_poly.entity_id
_entity_poly.type
_entity_poly.pdbx_seq_one_letter_code
_entity_poly.pdbx_strand_id
1 'polypeptide(L)'
;MIDKLLAAMLSCTCLLGSGSAQAWTKDGDKIVFQREEISHCDEYAMDAGAIMLGRQSNEPPYYGTDEYRPPTAATYTLRDILSRQVLAYPVRDTEQERRKDLEDFVQKAKAMCVQAYMESRPAKSAP
;
A
#
# COMPACT_ATOMS: atom_id res chain seq x y z
N MET A 1 13.17 -49.31 -31.01
CA MET A 1 14.58 -48.92 -30.95
C MET A 1 14.69 -47.63 -31.77
N ILE A 2 14.98 -46.50 -31.10
CA ILE A 2 15.58 -45.27 -31.67
C ILE A 2 14.64 -44.46 -32.62
N ASP A 3 14.29 -43.19 -32.42
CA ASP A 3 15.01 -42.13 -31.72
C ASP A 3 14.14 -40.94 -31.26
N LYS A 4 14.73 -40.21 -30.31
CA LYS A 4 14.35 -38.87 -29.85
C LYS A 4 14.55 -37.83 -30.97
N LEU A 5 13.98 -36.63 -30.75
CA LEU A 5 14.08 -35.36 -31.51
C LEU A 5 12.84 -35.18 -32.42
N LEU A 6 11.95 -34.20 -32.26
CA LEU A 6 12.04 -32.84 -31.75
C LEU A 6 10.76 -32.53 -30.93
N ALA A 7 10.79 -31.96 -29.72
CA ALA A 7 11.22 -30.60 -29.42
C ALA A 7 10.51 -29.52 -30.26
N ALA A 8 9.17 -29.49 -30.29
CA ALA A 8 8.40 -28.27 -30.55
C ALA A 8 6.89 -28.54 -30.41
N MET A 9 6.34 -28.22 -29.25
CA MET A 9 4.98 -27.73 -28.98
C MET A 9 4.83 -27.80 -27.45
N LEU A 10 5.61 -27.01 -26.70
CA LEU A 10 5.29 -25.61 -26.43
C LEU A 10 3.83 -25.42 -26.00
N SER A 11 3.51 -25.98 -24.84
CA SER A 11 2.91 -25.20 -23.76
C SER A 11 3.07 -26.02 -22.49
N CYS A 12 4.31 -25.99 -21.97
CA CYS A 12 4.45 -25.92 -20.53
C CYS A 12 3.61 -24.71 -20.14
N THR A 13 2.37 -24.94 -19.69
CA THR A 13 1.50 -23.93 -19.10
C THR A 13 2.14 -23.52 -17.77
N CYS A 14 3.32 -22.89 -17.85
CA CYS A 14 3.60 -21.75 -17.02
C CYS A 14 2.38 -20.85 -17.09
N LEU A 15 1.93 -20.39 -15.93
CA LEU A 15 0.58 -19.90 -15.64
C LEU A 15 -0.37 -20.99 -15.10
N LEU A 16 0.13 -21.97 -14.34
CA LEU A 16 -0.56 -22.30 -13.09
C LEU A 16 -0.76 -20.96 -12.38
N GLY A 17 -2.03 -20.57 -12.29
CA GLY A 17 -2.47 -19.18 -12.21
C GLY A 17 -1.64 -18.38 -11.23
N SER A 18 -1.42 -17.10 -11.57
CA SER A 18 -1.17 -16.10 -10.54
C SER A 18 -2.24 -16.33 -9.49
N GLY A 19 -1.85 -17.05 -8.42
CA GLY A 19 -2.70 -17.37 -7.29
C GLY A 19 -3.16 -16.02 -6.85
N SER A 20 -4.41 -15.71 -7.18
CA SER A 20 -5.00 -14.43 -6.88
C SER A 20 -5.11 -14.48 -5.38
N ALA A 21 -4.06 -14.00 -4.71
CA ALA A 21 -3.91 -14.05 -3.27
C ALA A 21 -5.21 -13.52 -2.72
N GLN A 22 -5.92 -14.35 -1.95
CA GLN A 22 -7.08 -13.89 -1.22
C GLN A 22 -6.58 -12.81 -0.26
N ALA A 23 -6.69 -11.54 -0.69
CA ALA A 23 -6.20 -10.34 0.00
C ALA A 23 -6.72 -10.20 1.45
N TRP A 24 -7.73 -11.00 1.79
CA TRP A 24 -8.21 -11.29 3.13
C TRP A 24 -9.14 -12.51 3.07
N THR A 25 -9.31 -13.18 4.20
CA THR A 25 -10.33 -14.23 4.39
C THR A 25 -11.36 -13.82 5.43
N LYS A 26 -12.56 -14.39 5.34
CA LYS A 26 -13.60 -14.24 6.37
C LYS A 26 -13.55 -15.45 7.30
N ASP A 27 -13.20 -15.23 8.56
CA ASP A 27 -13.22 -16.24 9.63
C ASP A 27 -14.37 -15.93 10.60
N GLY A 28 -15.52 -16.58 10.37
CA GLY A 28 -16.77 -16.24 11.06
C GLY A 28 -17.19 -14.80 10.77
N ASP A 29 -17.25 -13.95 11.80
CA ASP A 29 -17.54 -12.51 11.67
C ASP A 29 -16.29 -11.63 11.56
N LYS A 30 -15.09 -12.23 11.52
CA LYS A 30 -13.82 -11.50 11.46
C LYS A 30 -13.26 -11.50 10.04
N ILE A 31 -12.60 -10.41 9.67
CA ILE A 31 -11.75 -10.33 8.48
C ILE A 31 -10.31 -10.57 8.93
N VAL A 32 -9.64 -11.52 8.29
CA VAL A 32 -8.24 -11.87 8.57
C VAL A 32 -7.40 -11.48 7.36
N PHE A 33 -6.39 -10.65 7.61
CA PHE A 33 -5.40 -10.26 6.62
C PHE A 33 -4.11 -11.05 6.83
N GLN A 34 -3.41 -11.40 5.75
CA GLN A 34 -2.01 -11.79 5.87
C GLN A 34 -1.17 -10.54 6.14
N ARG A 35 -0.10 -10.68 6.92
CA ARG A 35 0.75 -9.54 7.31
C ARG A 35 1.35 -8.84 6.09
N GLU A 36 1.75 -9.64 5.12
CA GLU A 36 2.36 -9.19 3.87
C GLU A 36 1.38 -8.34 3.06
N GLU A 37 0.07 -8.66 3.11
CA GLU A 37 -0.97 -7.97 2.34
C GLU A 37 -1.20 -6.53 2.82
N ILE A 38 -1.14 -6.29 4.13
CA ILE A 38 -1.36 -4.94 4.69
C ILE A 38 -0.06 -4.15 4.88
N SER A 39 1.11 -4.80 4.71
CA SER A 39 2.41 -4.16 4.96
C SER A 39 2.63 -2.90 4.13
N HIS A 40 2.07 -2.85 2.92
CA HIS A 40 2.10 -1.64 2.09
C HIS A 40 1.33 -0.46 2.72
N CYS A 41 0.33 -0.71 3.58
CA CYS A 41 -0.37 0.34 4.30
C CYS A 41 0.54 1.02 5.33
N ASP A 42 1.57 0.34 5.82
CA ASP A 42 2.60 0.98 6.66
C ASP A 42 3.47 1.92 5.83
N GLU A 43 3.80 1.58 4.58
CA GLU A 43 4.49 2.51 3.67
C GLU A 43 3.63 3.75 3.36
N TYR A 44 2.33 3.56 3.15
CA TYR A 44 1.34 4.63 3.02
C TYR A 44 1.34 5.58 4.22
N ALA A 45 1.42 5.01 5.42
CA ALA A 45 1.46 5.74 6.68
C ALA A 45 2.78 6.52 6.85
N MET A 46 3.91 5.95 6.43
CA MET A 46 5.21 6.62 6.43
C MET A 46 5.24 7.82 5.48
N ASP A 47 4.74 7.67 4.25
CA ASP A 47 4.63 8.77 3.29
C ASP A 47 3.69 9.88 3.82
N ALA A 48 2.60 9.52 4.49
CA ALA A 48 1.71 10.48 5.16
C ALA A 48 2.44 11.27 6.26
N GLY A 49 3.27 10.60 7.05
CA GLY A 49 4.10 11.24 8.06
C GLY A 49 5.07 12.25 7.46
N ALA A 50 5.78 11.88 6.40
CA ALA A 50 6.69 12.78 5.68
C ALA A 50 5.96 14.02 5.14
N ILE A 51 4.78 13.84 4.57
CA ILE A 51 3.93 14.91 4.04
C ILE A 51 3.44 15.85 5.15
N MET A 52 2.98 15.31 6.30
CA MET A 52 2.57 16.13 7.42
C MET A 52 3.75 16.92 8.01
N LEU A 53 4.91 16.28 8.17
CA LEU A 53 6.11 16.97 8.65
C LEU A 53 6.50 18.12 7.72
N GLY A 54 6.59 17.88 6.42
CA GLY A 54 6.90 18.92 5.42
C GLY A 54 5.87 20.05 5.43
N ARG A 55 4.58 19.74 5.61
CA ARG A 55 3.54 20.77 5.77
C ARG A 55 3.78 21.64 7.01
N GLN A 56 4.06 21.02 8.15
CA GLN A 56 4.24 21.74 9.41
C GLN A 56 5.53 22.55 9.44
N SER A 57 6.58 22.15 8.71
CA SER A 57 7.84 22.89 8.57
C SER A 57 7.90 23.85 7.38
N ASN A 58 6.90 23.83 6.48
CA ASN A 58 6.92 24.54 5.20
C ASN A 58 8.13 24.13 4.33
N GLU A 59 8.39 22.84 4.27
CA GLU A 59 9.47 22.23 3.49
C GLU A 59 8.93 21.10 2.60
N PRO A 60 9.62 20.76 1.50
CA PRO A 60 9.27 19.57 0.73
C PRO A 60 9.34 18.31 1.60
N PRO A 61 8.38 17.38 1.48
CA PRO A 61 8.44 16.12 2.20
C PRO A 61 9.66 15.30 1.75
N TYR A 62 10.35 14.71 2.72
CA TYR A 62 11.48 13.82 2.48
C TYR A 62 11.04 12.36 2.64
N TYR A 63 11.21 11.59 1.57
CA TYR A 63 10.87 10.17 1.52
C TYR A 63 12.13 9.31 1.56
N GLY A 64 12.57 8.92 2.76
CA GLY A 64 13.78 8.09 2.91
C GLY A 64 13.71 6.75 2.17
N THR A 65 12.50 6.24 1.91
CA THR A 65 12.25 5.05 1.10
C THR A 65 12.75 5.16 -0.34
N ASP A 66 12.80 6.39 -0.88
CA ASP A 66 13.18 6.65 -2.27
C ASP A 66 14.68 6.46 -2.52
N GLU A 67 15.51 6.55 -1.47
CA GLU A 67 16.96 6.42 -1.58
C GLU A 67 17.39 5.01 -2.01
N TYR A 68 16.62 3.99 -1.61
CA TYR A 68 16.93 2.59 -1.88
C TYR A 68 15.88 1.90 -2.76
N ARG A 69 14.72 2.52 -2.99
CA ARG A 69 13.68 2.00 -3.87
C ARG A 69 12.98 3.15 -4.61
N PRO A 70 13.26 3.35 -5.91
CA PRO A 70 12.61 4.40 -6.69
C PRO A 70 11.07 4.31 -6.63
N PRO A 71 10.36 5.45 -6.52
CA PRO A 71 8.90 5.45 -6.48
C PRO A 71 8.28 4.85 -7.74
N THR A 72 7.20 4.10 -7.55
CA THR A 72 6.35 3.64 -8.66
C THR A 72 5.32 4.71 -9.03
N ALA A 73 4.65 4.56 -10.18
CA ALA A 73 3.51 5.42 -10.54
C ALA A 73 2.38 5.39 -9.48
N ALA A 74 2.18 4.24 -8.84
CA ALA A 74 1.22 4.11 -7.75
C ALA A 74 1.66 4.91 -6.52
N THR A 75 2.96 4.88 -6.19
CA THR A 75 3.55 5.68 -5.11
C THR A 75 3.35 7.18 -5.34
N TYR A 76 3.58 7.67 -6.56
CA TYR A 76 3.32 9.08 -6.88
C TYR A 76 1.85 9.46 -6.77
N THR A 77 0.95 8.60 -7.27
CA THR A 77 -0.50 8.82 -7.18
C THR A 77 -0.97 8.92 -5.73
N LEU A 78 -0.47 8.01 -4.89
CA LEU A 78 -0.65 8.03 -3.45
C LEU A 78 -0.21 9.38 -2.85
N ARG A 79 1.02 9.81 -3.12
CA ARG A 79 1.59 11.02 -2.54
C ARG A 79 0.81 12.26 -2.94
N ASP A 80 0.33 12.32 -4.18
CA ASP A 80 -0.54 13.41 -4.63
C ASP A 80 -1.88 13.45 -3.86
N ILE A 81 -2.50 12.29 -3.64
CA ILE A 81 -3.74 12.20 -2.83
C ILE A 81 -3.49 12.69 -1.40
N LEU A 82 -2.43 12.21 -0.74
CA LEU A 82 -2.09 12.62 0.63
C LEU A 82 -1.72 14.11 0.70
N SER A 83 -0.99 14.62 -0.29
CA SER A 83 -0.63 16.05 -0.38
C SER A 83 -1.86 16.95 -0.51
N ARG A 84 -2.94 16.46 -1.13
CA ARG A 84 -4.23 17.17 -1.13
C ARG A 84 -4.96 17.06 0.20
N GLN A 85 -4.94 15.89 0.85
CA GLN A 85 -5.64 15.67 2.12
C GLN A 85 -5.00 16.40 3.30
N VAL A 86 -3.67 16.50 3.33
CA VAL A 86 -2.94 17.16 4.43
C VAL A 86 -3.33 18.65 4.56
N LEU A 87 -3.83 19.27 3.48
CA LEU A 87 -4.26 20.68 3.48
C LEU A 87 -5.42 20.96 4.45
N ALA A 88 -6.16 19.93 4.86
CA ALA A 88 -7.20 20.06 5.88
C ALA A 88 -6.66 20.32 7.30
N TYR A 89 -5.37 20.09 7.53
CA TYR A 89 -4.72 20.35 8.81
C TYR A 89 -4.09 21.74 8.79
N PRO A 90 -4.32 22.61 9.79
CA PRO A 90 -3.63 23.89 9.86
C PRO A 90 -2.15 23.69 10.23
N VAL A 91 -1.31 24.66 9.86
CA VAL A 91 0.05 24.75 10.42
C VAL A 91 -0.06 25.11 11.89
N ARG A 92 0.66 24.41 12.76
CA ARG A 92 0.56 24.53 14.22
C ARG A 92 1.77 25.22 14.80
N ASP A 93 1.51 26.07 15.78
CA ASP A 93 2.55 26.79 16.50
C ASP A 93 3.28 25.89 17.51
N THR A 94 2.54 24.99 18.17
CA THR A 94 3.11 24.15 19.24
C THR A 94 3.53 22.78 18.74
N GLU A 95 4.61 22.24 19.33
CA GLU A 95 5.08 20.88 19.03
C GLU A 95 4.02 19.82 19.39
N GLN A 96 3.29 20.04 20.50
CA GLN A 96 2.25 19.12 20.95
C GLN A 96 1.12 19.00 19.92
N GLU A 97 0.68 20.10 19.33
CA GLU A 97 -0.34 20.08 18.28
C GLU A 97 0.21 19.48 16.98
N ARG A 98 1.46 19.80 16.59
CA ARG A 98 2.11 19.17 15.42
C ARG A 98 2.16 17.65 15.56
N ARG A 99 2.53 17.15 16.74
CA ARG A 99 2.58 15.72 17.03
C ARG A 99 1.21 15.07 16.97
N LYS A 100 0.19 15.74 17.53
CA LYS A 100 -1.19 15.26 17.46
C LYS A 100 -1.69 15.16 16.02
N ASP A 101 -1.48 16.19 15.22
CA ASP A 101 -1.89 16.20 13.80
C ASP A 101 -1.11 15.15 12.99
N LEU A 102 0.18 14.93 13.30
CA LEU A 102 0.98 13.86 12.72
C LEU A 102 0.39 12.47 13.02
N GLU A 103 0.12 12.18 14.28
CA GLU A 103 -0.45 10.90 14.70
C GLU A 103 -1.82 10.67 14.05
N ASP A 104 -2.70 11.68 14.06
CA ASP A 104 -4.03 11.61 13.44
C ASP A 104 -3.94 11.34 11.94
N PHE A 105 -3.10 12.09 11.22
CA PHE A 105 -2.98 11.96 9.77
C PHE A 105 -2.38 10.61 9.34
N VAL A 106 -1.35 10.13 10.05
CA VAL A 106 -0.72 8.83 9.81
C VAL A 106 -1.71 7.70 10.04
N GLN A 107 -2.47 7.74 11.15
CA GLN A 107 -3.48 6.72 11.45
C GLN A 107 -4.62 6.75 10.43
N LYS A 108 -5.08 7.94 10.02
CA LYS A 108 -6.11 8.10 9.00
C LYS A 108 -5.66 7.53 7.65
N ALA A 109 -4.42 7.80 7.22
CA ALA A 109 -3.88 7.27 5.98
C ALA A 109 -3.83 5.73 5.99
N LYS A 110 -3.37 5.14 7.11
CA LYS A 110 -3.35 3.68 7.28
C LYS A 110 -4.76 3.08 7.27
N ALA A 111 -5.70 3.69 7.98
CA ALA A 111 -7.09 3.23 8.03
C ALA A 111 -7.76 3.28 6.65
N MET A 112 -7.53 4.34 5.87
CA MET A 112 -8.05 4.45 4.51
C MET A 112 -7.50 3.33 3.60
N CYS A 113 -6.22 2.99 3.73
CA CYS A 113 -5.63 1.89 2.98
C CYS A 113 -6.27 0.53 3.34
N VAL A 114 -6.40 0.24 4.63
CA VAL A 114 -7.05 -1.01 5.11
C VAL A 114 -8.50 -1.07 4.67
N GLN A 115 -9.23 0.05 4.74
CA GLN A 115 -10.63 0.13 4.30
C GLN A 115 -10.76 -0.17 2.80
N ALA A 116 -9.86 0.36 1.95
CA ALA A 116 -9.87 0.07 0.52
C ALA A 116 -9.71 -1.44 0.24
N TYR A 117 -8.91 -2.16 1.04
CA TYR A 117 -8.80 -3.62 0.96
C TYR A 117 -10.09 -4.32 1.39
N MET A 118 -10.74 -3.87 2.46
CA MET A 118 -12.02 -4.43 2.91
C MET A 118 -13.14 -4.25 1.87
N GLU A 119 -13.14 -3.11 1.18
CA GLU A 119 -14.11 -2.80 0.12
C GLU A 119 -13.79 -3.52 -1.20
N SER A 120 -12.51 -3.87 -1.43
CA SER A 120 -12.13 -4.70 -2.56
C SER A 120 -12.76 -6.10 -2.41
N ARG A 121 -13.56 -6.51 -3.40
CA ARG A 121 -14.21 -7.83 -3.37
C ARG A 121 -13.13 -8.93 -3.36
N PRO A 122 -13.25 -9.97 -2.51
CA PRO A 122 -12.32 -11.07 -2.53
C PRO A 122 -12.43 -11.79 -3.89
N ALA A 123 -11.30 -12.24 -4.44
CA ALA A 123 -11.32 -13.13 -5.59
C ALA A 123 -12.13 -14.38 -5.22
N LYS A 124 -13.12 -14.75 -6.05
CA LYS A 124 -13.88 -15.99 -5.84
C LYS A 124 -12.89 -17.14 -5.65
N SER A 125 -13.02 -17.88 -4.55
CA SER A 125 -12.31 -19.16 -4.39
C SER A 125 -12.66 -20.05 -5.60
N ALA A 126 -11.64 -20.51 -6.32
CA ALA A 126 -11.85 -21.54 -7.33
C ALA A 126 -12.41 -22.80 -6.63
N PRO A 127 -13.45 -23.45 -7.19
CA PRO A 127 -14.01 -24.70 -6.67
C PRO A 127 -13.01 -25.86 -6.75
#